data_AF-A0AAV2R6J8-F1
#
_entry.id   AF-A0AAV2R6J8-F1
#
_cell.length_a   1.000
_cell.length_b   1.000
_cell.length_c   1.000
_cell.angle_alpha   90.00
_cell.angle_beta   90.00
_cell.angle_gamma   90.00
#
_symmetry.space_group_name_H-M   'P 1'
#
loop_
_entity.id
_entity.type
_entity.pdbx_description
1 polymer ?
#
loop_
_entity_poly.entity_id
_entity_poly.type
_entity_poly.pdbx_seq_one_letter_code
_entity_poly.pdbx_strand_id
1 'polypeptide(L)'
;AQRKSSSQLLLRETSTLPNLDYYIITMVFSIYLQVTEIIIVFFFALYSVAWCMSLHENGGSCLATCATTKNYSPVCGTDYVTYINPTSLQCRKTCLQPELGIAHFSSCADWLTGNFRL
;
A
#
# COMPACT_ATOMS: atom_id res chain seq x y z
N ALA A 1 27.41 -13.97 80.11
CA ALA A 1 26.27 -14.10 79.17
C ALA A 1 26.12 -12.77 78.42
N GLN A 2 25.97 -12.83 77.10
CA GLN A 2 26.49 -11.83 76.16
C GLN A 2 25.65 -10.55 75.99
N ARG A 3 26.34 -9.42 75.77
CA ARG A 3 25.78 -8.13 75.35
C ARG A 3 25.23 -8.25 73.92
N LYS A 4 23.96 -7.91 73.69
CA LYS A 4 23.38 -7.80 72.35
C LYS A 4 23.97 -6.56 71.66
N SER A 5 24.92 -6.79 70.76
CA SER A 5 25.59 -5.74 69.98
C SER A 5 24.67 -5.23 68.87
N SER A 6 24.52 -3.91 68.81
CA SER A 6 23.91 -3.14 67.73
C SER A 6 24.66 -3.37 66.41
N SER A 7 24.22 -4.31 65.57
CA SER A 7 24.74 -4.46 64.20
C SER A 7 23.89 -5.39 63.31
N GLN A 8 22.57 -5.39 63.47
CA GLN A 8 21.63 -6.07 62.56
C GLN A 8 20.80 -5.07 61.73
N LEU A 9 21.36 -3.88 61.51
CA LEU A 9 20.84 -2.88 60.57
C LEU A 9 21.93 -2.49 59.56
N LEU A 10 22.78 -3.43 59.17
CA LEU A 10 23.63 -3.26 57.99
C LEU A 10 22.81 -3.78 56.81
N LEU A 11 22.11 -2.82 56.21
CA LEU A 11 21.77 -2.73 54.81
C LEU A 11 21.69 -4.09 54.09
N ARG A 12 20.47 -4.48 53.77
CA ARG A 12 20.24 -5.21 52.52
C ARG A 12 20.58 -4.24 51.37
N GLU A 13 21.86 -3.94 51.19
CA GLU A 13 22.34 -3.62 49.86
C GLU A 13 22.29 -4.95 49.10
N THR A 14 21.13 -5.24 48.54
CA THR A 14 21.15 -5.93 47.25
C THR A 14 21.86 -4.98 46.31
N SER A 15 23.19 -5.03 46.32
CA SER A 15 24.05 -4.52 45.27
C SER A 15 23.76 -5.37 44.05
N THR A 16 22.61 -5.15 43.44
CA THR A 16 22.35 -5.54 42.06
C THR A 16 23.15 -4.60 41.17
N LEU A 17 24.48 -4.63 41.31
CA LEU A 17 25.34 -4.32 40.19
C LEU A 17 25.00 -5.38 39.14
N PRO A 18 24.54 -5.00 37.95
CA PRO A 18 24.25 -5.99 36.93
C PRO A 18 25.52 -6.82 36.71
N ASN A 19 25.44 -8.13 36.97
CA ASN A 19 26.53 -9.04 36.68
C ASN A 19 26.93 -8.86 35.21
N LEU A 20 28.22 -8.99 34.89
CA LEU A 20 28.72 -8.87 33.51
C LEU A 20 27.93 -9.76 32.54
N ASP A 21 27.49 -10.93 33.00
CA ASP A 21 26.61 -11.84 32.26
C ASP A 21 25.24 -11.23 31.93
N TYR A 22 24.62 -10.53 32.87
CA TYR A 22 23.35 -9.82 32.64
C TYR A 22 23.52 -8.68 31.64
N TYR A 23 24.65 -7.96 31.72
CA TYR A 23 24.98 -6.92 30.74
C TYR A 23 25.16 -7.50 29.33
N ILE A 24 25.88 -8.62 29.19
CA ILE A 24 26.05 -9.29 27.89
C ILE A 24 24.70 -9.81 27.35
N ILE A 25 23.88 -10.44 28.18
CA ILE A 25 22.56 -10.96 27.76
C ILE A 25 21.65 -9.83 27.29
N THR A 26 21.60 -8.71 28.04
CA THR A 26 20.78 -7.55 27.67
C THR A 26 21.29 -6.85 26.42
N MET A 27 22.61 -6.76 26.21
CA MET A 27 23.20 -6.24 24.97
C MET A 27 22.86 -7.12 23.77
N VAL A 28 23.04 -8.45 23.89
CA VAL A 28 22.74 -9.41 22.83
C VAL A 28 21.26 -9.36 22.46
N PHE A 29 20.35 -9.37 23.44
CA PHE A 29 18.91 -9.22 23.22
C PHE A 29 18.57 -7.90 22.51
N SER A 30 19.20 -6.80 22.91
CA SER A 30 19.02 -5.49 22.26
C SER A 30 19.50 -5.46 20.82
N ILE A 31 20.60 -6.15 20.50
CA ILE A 31 21.11 -6.30 19.13
C ILE A 31 20.16 -7.17 18.30
N TYR A 32 19.67 -8.28 18.86
CA TYR A 32 18.67 -9.11 18.18
C TYR A 32 17.42 -8.32 17.83
N LEU A 33 16.87 -7.53 18.77
CA LEU A 33 15.70 -6.68 18.50
C LEU A 33 15.96 -5.64 17.40
N GLN A 34 17.11 -4.97 17.42
CA GLN A 34 17.47 -3.99 16.38
C GLN A 34 17.66 -4.64 15.01
N VAL A 35 18.27 -5.83 14.96
CA VAL A 35 18.50 -6.59 13.72
C VAL A 35 17.17 -7.11 13.16
N THR A 36 16.23 -7.54 14.01
CA THR A 36 14.91 -8.01 13.55
C THR A 36 14.09 -6.90 12.91
N GLU A 37 14.10 -5.69 13.47
CA GLU A 37 13.39 -4.53 12.88
C GLU A 37 13.92 -4.21 11.47
N ILE A 38 15.25 -4.21 11.28
CA ILE A 38 15.89 -3.96 9.98
C ILE A 38 15.48 -5.03 8.96
N ILE A 39 15.48 -6.30 9.36
CA ILE A 39 15.07 -7.42 8.52
C ILE A 39 13.59 -7.28 8.13
N ILE A 40 12.71 -6.94 9.07
CA ILE A 40 11.27 -6.72 8.83
C ILE A 40 11.06 -5.59 7.82
N VAL A 41 11.72 -4.43 8.00
CA VAL A 41 11.64 -3.29 7.07
C VAL A 41 12.14 -3.68 5.69
N PHE A 42 13.23 -4.45 5.60
CA PHE A 42 13.76 -4.93 4.32
C PHE A 42 12.78 -5.88 3.63
N PHE A 43 12.19 -6.83 4.35
CA PHE A 43 11.16 -7.71 3.78
C PHE A 43 9.92 -6.93 3.35
N PHE A 44 9.40 -5.99 4.14
CA PHE A 44 8.26 -5.15 3.73
C PHE A 44 8.59 -4.28 2.51
N ALA A 45 9.80 -3.73 2.42
CA ALA A 45 10.28 -3.01 1.25
C ALA A 45 10.36 -3.92 0.03
N LEU A 46 10.93 -5.12 0.17
CA LEU A 46 11.04 -6.09 -0.92
C LEU A 46 9.68 -6.65 -1.35
N TYR A 47 8.78 -6.91 -0.41
CA TYR A 47 7.41 -7.29 -0.70
C TYR A 47 6.71 -6.12 -1.39
N SER A 48 6.65 -4.91 -0.83
CA SER A 48 6.02 -3.77 -1.51
C SER A 48 6.57 -3.53 -2.92
N VAL A 49 7.87 -3.72 -3.17
CA VAL A 49 8.46 -3.64 -4.52
C VAL A 49 8.00 -4.81 -5.42
N ALA A 50 8.02 -6.05 -4.93
CA ALA A 50 7.56 -7.23 -5.68
C ALA A 50 6.04 -7.19 -5.98
N TRP A 51 5.24 -6.63 -5.07
CA TRP A 51 3.80 -6.42 -5.25
C TRP A 51 3.53 -5.20 -6.15
N CYS A 52 4.40 -4.19 -6.15
CA CYS A 52 4.35 -3.05 -7.08
C CYS A 52 4.68 -3.47 -8.53
N MET A 53 5.52 -4.49 -8.71
CA MET A 53 5.84 -5.05 -10.03
C MET A 53 4.67 -5.79 -10.72
N SER A 54 3.48 -5.82 -10.12
CA SER A 54 2.28 -6.42 -10.73
C SER A 54 1.43 -5.44 -11.53
N LEU A 55 1.87 -4.18 -11.74
CA LEU A 55 1.23 -3.29 -12.70
C LEU A 55 1.55 -3.72 -14.14
N HIS A 56 0.81 -4.73 -14.58
CA HIS A 56 0.73 -5.20 -15.95
C HIS A 56 0.20 -4.09 -16.87
N GLU A 57 1.10 -3.36 -17.54
CA GLU A 57 0.75 -2.41 -18.60
C GLU A 57 0.88 -3.05 -19.99
N ASN A 58 0.27 -4.21 -20.22
CA ASN A 58 0.16 -4.77 -21.59
C ASN A 58 -0.94 -4.10 -22.43
N GLY A 59 -1.72 -3.19 -21.85
CA GLY A 59 -2.79 -2.48 -22.56
C GLY A 59 -2.31 -1.36 -23.49
N GLY A 60 -1.09 -0.84 -23.29
CA GLY A 60 -0.56 0.28 -24.08
C GLY A 60 -0.43 -0.05 -25.58
N SER A 61 0.04 -1.26 -25.92
CA SER A 61 0.21 -1.72 -27.31
C SER A 61 -1.14 -1.87 -28.05
N CYS A 62 -2.15 -2.39 -27.36
CA CYS A 62 -3.49 -2.54 -27.93
C CYS A 62 -4.18 -1.17 -28.12
N LEU A 63 -4.02 -0.24 -27.18
CA LEU A 63 -4.56 1.12 -27.34
C LEU A 63 -3.89 1.87 -28.50
N ALA A 64 -2.59 1.68 -28.71
CA ALA A 64 -1.85 2.33 -29.79
C ALA A 64 -2.28 1.88 -31.20
N THR A 65 -2.75 0.65 -31.34
CA THR A 65 -3.20 0.07 -32.63
C THR A 65 -4.70 0.26 -32.87
N CYS A 66 -5.45 0.75 -31.88
CA CYS A 66 -6.89 0.85 -32.02
C CYS A 66 -7.31 2.06 -32.85
N ALA A 67 -8.09 1.82 -33.91
CA ALA A 67 -8.62 2.85 -34.77
C ALA A 67 -9.76 3.60 -34.07
N THR A 68 -9.46 4.78 -33.51
CA THR A 68 -10.48 5.69 -32.98
C THR A 68 -10.82 6.76 -34.00
N THR A 69 -12.10 7.11 -34.09
CA THR A 69 -12.52 8.28 -34.86
C THR A 69 -12.16 9.55 -34.10
N LYS A 70 -11.92 10.67 -34.80
CA LYS A 70 -11.73 11.99 -34.17
C LYS A 70 -13.05 12.74 -33.92
N ASN A 71 -14.17 12.10 -34.21
CA ASN A 71 -15.48 12.70 -34.03
C ASN A 71 -15.79 12.81 -32.54
N TYR A 72 -16.30 13.96 -32.12
CA TYR A 72 -16.72 14.21 -30.75
C TYR A 72 -18.18 13.75 -30.59
N SER A 73 -18.39 12.66 -29.87
CA SER A 73 -19.71 12.09 -29.56
C SER A 73 -19.63 11.44 -28.18
N PRO A 74 -19.70 12.25 -27.10
CA PRO A 74 -19.34 11.79 -25.77
C PRO A 74 -20.30 10.71 -25.27
N VAL A 75 -19.74 9.66 -24.66
CA VAL A 75 -20.50 8.59 -24.00
C VAL A 75 -19.99 8.35 -22.59
N CYS A 76 -20.89 7.97 -21.68
CA CYS A 76 -20.56 7.62 -20.31
C CYS A 76 -20.40 6.10 -20.22
N GLY A 77 -19.25 5.63 -19.76
CA GLY A 77 -18.99 4.22 -19.51
C GLY A 77 -19.63 3.73 -18.22
N THR A 78 -19.74 2.41 -18.06
CA THR A 78 -20.14 1.76 -16.79
C THR A 78 -19.13 1.98 -15.67
N ASP A 79 -17.93 2.44 -16.00
CA ASP A 79 -16.86 2.88 -15.10
C ASP A 79 -16.98 4.35 -14.69
N TYR A 80 -18.07 5.03 -15.07
CA TYR A 80 -18.31 6.46 -14.83
C TYR A 80 -17.28 7.39 -15.49
N VAL A 81 -16.55 6.90 -16.49
CA VAL A 81 -15.62 7.71 -17.30
C VAL A 81 -16.33 8.18 -18.57
N THR A 82 -16.11 9.44 -18.93
CA THR A 82 -16.57 9.98 -20.21
C THR A 82 -15.56 9.67 -21.31
N TYR A 83 -16.01 9.00 -22.35
CA TYR A 83 -15.24 8.69 -23.55
C TYR A 83 -15.61 9.66 -24.66
N ILE A 84 -14.61 10.17 -25.38
CA ILE A 84 -14.80 11.18 -26.42
C ILE A 84 -15.68 10.69 -27.58
N ASN A 85 -15.70 9.38 -27.81
CA ASN A 85 -16.60 8.71 -28.74
C ASN A 85 -16.84 7.24 -28.38
N PRO A 86 -17.90 6.61 -28.92
CA PRO A 86 -18.17 5.19 -28.71
C PRO A 86 -16.99 4.29 -29.14
N THR A 87 -16.27 4.66 -30.20
CA THR A 87 -15.11 3.88 -30.67
C THR A 87 -13.97 3.84 -29.65
N SER A 88 -13.73 4.93 -28.92
CA SER A 88 -12.69 5.00 -27.88
C SER A 88 -13.04 4.16 -26.65
N LEU A 89 -14.32 4.12 -26.27
CA LEU A 89 -14.81 3.20 -25.23
C LEU A 89 -14.60 1.75 -25.68
N GLN A 90 -14.97 1.44 -26.92
CA GLN A 90 -14.80 0.09 -27.48
C GLN A 90 -13.33 -0.34 -27.50
N CYS A 91 -12.41 0.55 -27.87
CA CYS A 91 -10.97 0.28 -27.80
C CYS A 91 -10.52 -0.09 -26.39
N ARG A 92 -10.94 0.69 -25.39
CA ARG A 92 -10.61 0.37 -24.00
C ARG A 92 -11.25 -0.95 -23.57
N LYS A 93 -12.48 -1.22 -23.99
CA LYS A 93 -13.17 -2.47 -23.69
C LYS A 93 -12.38 -3.67 -24.20
N THR A 94 -11.93 -3.63 -25.46
CA THR A 94 -11.19 -4.74 -26.07
C THR A 94 -9.79 -4.92 -25.51
N CYS A 95 -9.13 -3.84 -25.10
CA CYS A 95 -7.72 -3.87 -24.74
C CYS A 95 -7.45 -3.98 -23.24
N LEU A 96 -8.34 -3.43 -22.41
CA LEU A 96 -8.09 -3.24 -20.98
C LEU A 96 -9.22 -3.78 -20.11
N GLN A 97 -10.47 -3.60 -20.52
CA GLN A 97 -11.63 -3.82 -19.64
C GLN A 97 -12.79 -4.50 -20.38
N PRO A 98 -12.81 -5.84 -20.50
CA PRO A 98 -13.86 -6.57 -21.24
C PRO A 98 -15.29 -6.30 -20.74
N GLU A 99 -15.43 -6.02 -19.45
CA GLU A 99 -16.72 -5.71 -18.79
C GLU A 99 -17.19 -4.27 -19.01
N LEU A 100 -16.38 -3.41 -19.65
CA LEU A 100 -16.74 -2.02 -19.91
C LEU A 100 -17.93 -1.96 -20.88
N GLY A 101 -18.96 -1.23 -20.48
CA GLY A 101 -20.17 -0.99 -21.28
C GLY A 101 -20.47 0.49 -21.40
N ILE A 102 -21.45 0.83 -22.23
CA ILE A 102 -22.02 2.18 -22.29
C ILE A 102 -23.14 2.24 -21.24
N ALA A 103 -23.05 3.18 -20.30
CA ALA A 103 -24.14 3.51 -19.40
C ALA A 103 -25.16 4.41 -20.12
N HIS A 104 -24.69 5.53 -20.68
CA HIS A 104 -25.54 6.52 -21.37
C HIS A 104 -24.81 7.17 -22.56
N PHE A 105 -25.57 7.58 -23.59
CA PHE A 105 -25.07 8.26 -24.80
C PHE A 105 -24.92 9.78 -24.61
N SER A 106 -24.29 10.17 -23.51
CA SER A 106 -23.94 11.55 -23.19
C SER A 106 -22.64 11.54 -22.37
N SER A 107 -22.04 12.70 -22.11
CA SER A 107 -21.03 12.75 -21.07
C SER A 107 -21.64 12.38 -19.71
N CYS A 108 -20.83 11.85 -18.79
CA CYS A 108 -21.30 11.55 -17.44
C CYS A 108 -21.74 12.83 -16.70
N ALA A 109 -21.14 13.98 -17.02
CA ALA A 109 -21.50 15.27 -16.45
C ALA A 109 -22.85 15.79 -16.99
N ASP A 110 -23.11 15.67 -18.28
CA ASP A 110 -24.39 16.11 -18.88
C ASP A 110 -25.55 15.27 -18.36
N TRP A 111 -25.34 13.97 -18.16
CA TRP A 111 -26.33 13.08 -17.53
C TRP A 111 -26.68 13.56 -16.11
N LEU A 112 -25.67 13.89 -15.29
CA LEU A 112 -25.87 14.37 -13.92
C LEU A 112 -26.54 15.74 -13.85
N THR A 113 -26.34 16.58 -14.85
CA THR A 113 -26.85 17.97 -14.89
C THR A 113 -28.14 18.11 -15.69
N GLY A 114 -28.62 17.05 -16.35
CA GLY A 114 -29.80 17.07 -17.20
C GLY A 114 -29.64 17.87 -18.50
N ASN A 115 -28.41 18.10 -18.94
CA ASN A 115 -28.11 18.93 -20.11
C ASN A 115 -28.08 18.10 -21.40
N PHE A 116 -29.25 17.60 -21.81
CA PHE A 116 -29.38 16.85 -23.06
C PHE A 116 -29.53 17.82 -24.24
N ARG A 117 -28.49 17.94 -25.07
CA ARG A 117 -28.64 18.61 -26.38
C ARG A 117 -29.45 17.70 -27.30
N LEU A 118 -30.71 18.06 -27.51
CA LEU A 118 -31.61 17.50 -28.53
C LEU A 118 -31.26 18.03 -29.92
#